data_AF-Q2U5K0-F1
#
_entry.id   AF-Q2U5K0-F1
#
_cell.length_a   1.000
_cell.length_b   1.000
_cell.length_c   1.000
_cell.angle_alpha   90.00
_cell.angle_beta   90.00
_cell.angle_gamma   90.00
#
_symmetry.space_group_name_H-M   'P 1'
#
loop_
_entity.id
_entity.type
_entity.pdbx_description
1 polymer ?
#
loop_
_entity_poly.entity_id
_entity_poly.type
_entity_poly.pdbx_seq_one_letter_code
_entity_poly.pdbx_strand_id
1 'polypeptide(L)'
;MILRMFWPREKVETWKKQVSGPAGTESCSNMMCMVNVAQNLWGKARFALKPLSISEDQKVLKVQFYWLPRHSYSREMPAIRTPSPFPGNLSSSTVNGQHSAKLFNIATDTKLCSGDIITFETNDPVGHPLPSMELLNMQWVLHRVLALSGVANATDEDLEPESYQEDTESDTEEE
;
A
#
# COMPACT_ATOMS: atom_id res chain seq x y z
N MET A 1 -7.39 7.73 15.39
CA MET A 1 -7.28 9.20 15.60
C MET A 1 -6.43 9.86 14.51
N ILE A 2 -5.31 9.24 14.12
CA ILE A 2 -4.35 9.77 13.12
C ILE A 2 -4.95 10.06 11.73
N LEU A 3 -5.76 9.16 11.14
CA LEU A 3 -6.31 9.38 9.77
C LEU A 3 -7.14 10.67 9.63
N ARG A 4 -7.81 11.13 10.70
CA ARG A 4 -8.61 12.37 10.67
C ARG A 4 -7.76 13.65 10.59
N MET A 5 -6.44 13.55 10.79
CA MET A 5 -5.52 14.67 10.59
C MET A 5 -5.24 14.93 9.10
N PHE A 6 -5.43 13.93 8.24
CA PHE A 6 -5.06 13.99 6.82
C PHE A 6 -6.26 13.91 5.86
N TRP A 7 -7.41 13.38 6.30
CA TRP A 7 -8.61 13.25 5.48
C TRP A 7 -9.87 13.80 6.17
N PRO A 8 -10.85 14.28 5.38
CA PRO A 8 -12.15 14.70 5.89
C PRO A 8 -12.81 13.60 6.73
N ARG A 9 -13.54 14.02 7.77
CA ARG A 9 -14.20 13.11 8.71
C ARG A 9 -15.09 12.10 7.99
N GLU A 10 -15.88 12.56 7.02
CA GLU A 10 -16.79 11.72 6.22
C GLU A 10 -16.05 10.55 5.57
N LYS A 11 -14.89 10.82 4.94
CA LYS A 11 -14.08 9.79 4.27
C LYS A 11 -13.56 8.76 5.26
N VAL A 12 -13.07 9.21 6.42
CA VAL A 12 -12.55 8.31 7.47
C VAL A 12 -13.67 7.45 8.07
N GLU A 13 -14.86 8.00 8.27
CA GLU A 13 -16.00 7.23 8.77
C GLU A 13 -16.49 6.21 7.74
N THR A 14 -16.48 6.54 6.45
CA THR A 14 -16.76 5.60 5.37
C THR A 14 -15.81 4.40 5.42
N TRP A 15 -14.50 4.61 5.58
CA TRP A 15 -13.53 3.52 5.73
C TRP A 15 -13.78 2.68 6.98
N LYS A 16 -13.99 3.33 8.13
CA LYS A 16 -14.26 2.62 9.39
C LYS A 16 -15.51 1.77 9.30
N LYS A 17 -16.57 2.27 8.69
CA LYS A 17 -17.85 1.54 8.55
C LYS A 17 -17.65 0.18 7.88
N GLN A 18 -16.75 0.09 6.90
CA GLN A 18 -16.48 -1.17 6.19
C GLN A 18 -15.82 -2.25 7.07
N VAL A 19 -15.13 -1.85 8.16
CA VAL A 19 -14.41 -2.78 9.06
C VAL A 19 -15.02 -2.86 10.46
N SER A 20 -16.00 -2.02 10.78
CA SER A 20 -16.64 -1.96 12.11
C SER A 20 -17.96 -2.74 12.17
N GLY A 21 -18.27 -3.53 11.14
CA GLY A 21 -19.46 -4.37 11.11
C GLY A 21 -19.36 -5.59 12.06
N PRO A 22 -20.42 -6.40 12.19
CA PRO A 22 -20.42 -7.59 13.06
C PRO A 22 -19.32 -8.61 12.71
N ALA A 23 -18.96 -8.70 11.42
CA ALA A 23 -17.87 -9.55 10.93
C ALA A 23 -16.48 -8.89 11.08
N GLY A 24 -16.40 -7.66 11.60
CA GLY A 24 -15.16 -6.91 11.75
C GLY A 24 -14.36 -6.82 10.45
N THR A 25 -13.09 -7.21 10.52
CA THR A 25 -12.18 -7.27 9.37
C THR A 25 -12.30 -8.55 8.54
N GLU A 26 -13.06 -9.54 9.00
CA GLU A 26 -13.17 -10.88 8.38
C GLU A 26 -14.31 -10.96 7.35
N SER A 27 -14.79 -9.81 6.85
CA SER A 27 -15.76 -9.76 5.76
C SER A 27 -15.11 -10.15 4.42
N CYS A 28 -15.84 -10.90 3.58
CA CYS A 28 -15.39 -11.26 2.22
C CYS A 28 -15.01 -10.02 1.39
N SER A 29 -15.74 -8.93 1.56
CA SER A 29 -15.46 -7.63 0.90
C SER A 29 -14.14 -6.98 1.32
N ASN A 30 -13.48 -7.47 2.38
CA ASN A 30 -12.15 -7.03 2.84
C ASN A 30 -11.06 -8.06 2.51
N MET A 31 -11.38 -9.16 1.82
CA MET A 31 -10.42 -10.20 1.48
C MET A 31 -10.14 -10.23 -0.03
N MET A 32 -8.90 -10.55 -0.38
CA MET A 32 -8.48 -10.80 -1.76
C MET A 32 -7.61 -12.04 -1.80
N CYS A 33 -7.89 -12.94 -2.75
CA CYS A 33 -7.05 -14.09 -3.01
C CYS A 33 -5.93 -13.71 -3.99
N MET A 34 -4.69 -14.06 -3.66
CA MET A 34 -3.52 -13.82 -4.50
C MET A 34 -2.58 -15.02 -4.41
N VAL A 35 -1.85 -15.29 -5.48
CA VAL A 35 -0.72 -16.23 -5.43
C VAL A 35 0.39 -15.70 -4.51
N ASN A 36 1.19 -16.60 -3.91
CA ASN A 36 2.20 -16.25 -2.91
C ASN A 36 3.12 -15.09 -3.31
N VAL A 37 3.56 -15.04 -4.57
CA VAL A 37 4.41 -13.95 -5.07
C VAL A 37 3.66 -12.62 -5.09
N ALA A 38 2.42 -12.60 -5.58
CA ALA A 38 1.61 -11.39 -5.61
C ALA A 38 1.24 -10.90 -4.20
N GLN A 39 0.91 -11.82 -3.29
CA GLN A 39 0.62 -11.48 -1.88
C GLN A 39 1.83 -10.84 -1.18
N ASN A 40 3.03 -11.39 -1.38
CA ASN A 40 4.27 -10.81 -0.84
C ASN A 40 4.57 -9.41 -1.40
N LEU A 41 4.37 -9.24 -2.71
CA LEU A 41 4.55 -7.94 -3.38
C LEU A 41 3.52 -6.91 -2.90
N TRP A 42 2.28 -7.32 -2.67
CA TRP A 42 1.21 -6.49 -2.14
C TRP A 42 1.55 -6.00 -0.73
N GLY A 43 1.91 -6.91 0.19
CA GLY A 43 2.25 -6.57 1.57
C GLY A 43 3.46 -5.64 1.72
N LYS A 44 4.41 -5.69 0.77
CA LYS A 44 5.58 -4.79 0.72
C LYS A 44 5.36 -3.53 -0.13
N ALA A 45 4.10 -3.23 -0.47
CA ALA A 45 3.71 -2.12 -1.34
C ALA A 45 4.56 -2.01 -2.62
N ARG A 46 4.85 -3.15 -3.28
CA ARG A 46 5.53 -3.15 -4.59
C ARG A 46 4.60 -2.82 -5.73
N PHE A 47 3.31 -3.05 -5.53
CA PHE A 47 2.26 -2.54 -6.41
C PHE A 47 1.07 -2.08 -5.57
N ALA A 48 0.18 -1.33 -6.21
CA ALA A 48 -1.10 -0.97 -5.66
C ALA A 48 -2.19 -1.03 -6.73
N LEU A 49 -3.43 -1.16 -6.27
CA LEU A 49 -4.61 -1.22 -7.13
C LEU A 49 -5.41 0.05 -6.91
N LYS A 50 -5.55 0.87 -7.95
CA LYS A 50 -6.39 2.05 -7.95
C LYS A 50 -7.82 1.66 -8.35
N PRO A 51 -8.80 1.72 -7.44
CA PRO A 51 -10.19 1.51 -7.83
C PRO A 51 -10.65 2.54 -8.88
N LEU A 52 -11.33 2.08 -9.94
CA LEU A 52 -11.87 2.96 -10.99
C LEU A 52 -13.40 3.09 -10.91
N SER A 53 -14.10 1.96 -10.95
CA SER A 53 -15.56 1.93 -10.99
C SER A 53 -16.09 0.54 -10.60
N ILE A 54 -17.25 0.50 -9.96
CA ILE A 54 -18.07 -0.69 -9.80
C ILE A 54 -19.33 -0.56 -10.65
N SER A 55 -19.79 -1.64 -11.28
CA SER A 55 -21.03 -1.65 -12.04
C SER A 55 -22.26 -1.46 -11.14
N GLU A 56 -23.38 -1.00 -11.70
CA GLU A 56 -24.63 -0.77 -10.96
C GLU A 56 -25.15 -2.04 -10.26
N ASP A 57 -25.00 -3.20 -10.91
CA ASP A 57 -25.36 -4.51 -10.36
C ASP A 57 -24.32 -5.07 -9.37
N GLN A 58 -23.24 -4.33 -9.11
CA GLN A 58 -22.13 -4.70 -8.23
C GLN A 58 -21.36 -5.97 -8.64
N LYS A 59 -21.54 -6.44 -9.87
CA LYS A 59 -20.92 -7.67 -10.38
C LYS A 59 -19.56 -7.47 -11.01
N VAL A 60 -19.20 -6.24 -11.38
CA VAL A 60 -17.97 -5.93 -12.09
C VAL A 60 -17.27 -4.75 -11.42
N LEU A 61 -16.05 -4.97 -10.95
CA LEU A 61 -15.18 -3.94 -10.39
C LEU A 61 -13.93 -3.78 -11.26
N LYS A 62 -13.73 -2.59 -11.82
CA LYS A 62 -12.52 -2.24 -12.56
C LYS A 62 -11.51 -1.59 -11.63
N VAL A 63 -10.30 -2.13 -11.63
CA VAL A 63 -9.15 -1.57 -10.91
C VAL A 63 -8.00 -1.36 -11.87
N GLN A 64 -7.21 -0.32 -11.64
CA GLN A 64 -6.01 -0.03 -12.40
C GLN A 64 -4.78 -0.43 -11.60
N PHE A 65 -3.93 -1.24 -12.21
CA PHE A 65 -2.71 -1.75 -11.61
C PHE A 65 -1.58 -0.73 -11.71
N TYR A 66 -0.78 -0.58 -10.65
CA TYR A 66 0.43 0.25 -10.66
C TYR A 66 1.55 -0.44 -9.90
N TRP A 67 2.69 -0.65 -10.56
CA TRP A 67 3.95 -0.86 -9.85
C TRP A 67 4.36 0.42 -9.13
N LEU A 68 4.83 0.27 -7.89
CA LEU A 68 5.33 1.37 -7.08
C LEU A 68 6.87 1.34 -7.04
N PRO A 69 7.55 2.49 -7.13
CA PRO A 69 8.98 2.60 -6.98
C PRO A 69 9.38 2.18 -5.57
N ARG A 70 10.60 1.65 -5.46
CA ARG A 70 11.19 1.27 -4.20
C ARG A 70 12.04 2.42 -3.68
N HIS A 71 11.73 2.88 -2.47
CA HIS A 71 12.55 3.82 -1.73
C HIS A 71 13.31 3.09 -0.61
N SER A 72 14.54 3.53 -0.34
CA SER A 72 15.25 3.14 0.86
C SER A 72 14.61 3.86 2.04
N TYR A 73 14.46 3.14 3.15
CA TYR A 73 14.03 3.77 4.39
C TYR A 73 15.05 4.82 4.81
N SER A 74 14.55 5.92 5.36
CA SER A 74 15.38 6.93 5.99
C SER A 74 14.59 7.51 7.15
N ARG A 75 15.22 7.60 8.32
CA ARG A 75 14.62 8.17 9.53
C ARG A 75 14.37 9.66 9.38
N GLU A 76 15.17 10.32 8.56
CA GLU A 76 15.11 11.76 8.32
C GLU A 76 14.94 12.05 6.83
N MET A 77 14.11 13.04 6.51
CA MET A 77 14.00 13.55 5.15
C MET A 77 13.96 15.07 5.19
N PRO A 78 14.75 15.77 4.36
CA PRO A 78 14.68 17.22 4.28
C PRO A 78 13.26 17.66 3.94
N ALA A 79 12.69 18.59 4.71
CA ALA A 79 11.32 19.07 4.51
C ALA A 79 11.08 19.70 3.13
N ILE A 80 12.15 20.18 2.48
CA ILE A 80 12.12 20.76 1.12
C ILE A 80 12.17 19.69 0.00
N ARG A 81 12.46 18.43 0.33
CA ARG A 81 12.63 17.38 -0.68
C ARG A 81 11.26 16.94 -1.18
N THR A 82 10.94 17.30 -2.42
CA THR A 82 9.72 16.82 -3.07
C THR A 82 9.94 15.39 -3.58
N PRO A 83 9.06 14.42 -3.25
CA PRO A 83 9.13 13.08 -3.81
C PRO A 83 8.97 13.12 -5.33
N SER A 84 9.74 12.30 -6.06
CA SER A 84 9.55 12.14 -7.49
C SER A 84 8.17 11.56 -7.78
N PRO A 85 7.51 11.97 -8.88
CA PRO A 85 6.24 11.37 -9.28
C PRO A 85 6.41 9.87 -9.55
N PHE A 86 5.35 9.11 -9.29
CA PHE A 86 5.31 7.69 -9.60
C PHE A 86 5.39 7.49 -11.12
N PRO A 87 6.37 6.74 -11.64
CA PRO A 87 6.46 6.46 -13.07
C PRO A 87 5.25 5.66 -13.56
N GLY A 88 4.63 6.13 -14.65
CA GLY A 88 3.35 5.62 -15.13
C GLY A 88 3.40 4.32 -15.93
N ASN A 89 4.57 3.88 -16.40
CA ASN A 89 4.72 2.77 -17.36
C ASN A 89 5.67 1.66 -16.90
N LEU A 90 5.88 1.53 -15.58
CA LEU A 90 6.69 0.44 -15.05
C LEU A 90 6.09 -0.92 -15.42
N SER A 91 6.93 -1.91 -15.72
CA SER A 91 6.51 -3.28 -16.08
C SER A 91 7.01 -4.33 -15.09
N SER A 92 7.57 -3.90 -13.96
CA SER A 92 8.21 -4.76 -12.96
C SER A 92 8.48 -4.01 -11.67
N SER A 93 8.68 -4.77 -10.58
CA SER A 93 9.39 -4.27 -9.40
C SER A 93 10.90 -4.27 -9.66
N THR A 94 11.60 -3.24 -9.16
CA THR A 94 13.06 -3.09 -9.30
C THR A 94 13.75 -2.93 -7.95
N VAL A 95 14.91 -3.55 -7.81
CA VAL A 95 15.82 -3.46 -6.65
C VAL A 95 17.20 -3.08 -7.18
N ASN A 96 17.78 -1.99 -6.69
CA ASN A 96 19.11 -1.51 -7.09
C ASN A 96 19.28 -1.39 -8.63
N GLY A 97 18.23 -0.90 -9.31
CA GLY A 97 18.21 -0.76 -10.77
C GLY A 97 17.95 -2.05 -11.56
N GLN A 98 17.85 -3.21 -10.89
CA GLN A 98 17.61 -4.50 -11.53
C GLN A 98 16.17 -4.97 -11.31
N HIS A 99 15.58 -5.64 -12.31
CA HIS A 99 14.26 -6.26 -12.18
C HIS A 99 14.28 -7.35 -11.12
N SER A 100 13.43 -7.23 -10.09
CA SER A 100 13.31 -8.20 -9.01
C SER A 100 12.07 -9.08 -9.12
N ALA A 101 10.98 -8.57 -9.72
CA ALA A 101 9.76 -9.34 -9.92
C ALA A 101 8.92 -8.78 -11.08
N LYS A 102 8.16 -9.67 -11.74
CA LYS A 102 7.17 -9.37 -12.77
C LYS A 102 5.91 -10.20 -12.48
N LEU A 103 4.76 -9.66 -12.83
CA LEU A 103 3.49 -10.39 -12.86
C LEU A 103 3.01 -10.45 -14.30
N PHE A 104 2.33 -11.52 -14.66
CA PHE A 104 1.88 -11.78 -16.03
C PHE A 104 0.38 -12.03 -16.05
N ASN A 105 -0.28 -11.51 -17.08
CA ASN A 105 -1.61 -11.95 -17.45
C ASN A 105 -1.47 -13.27 -18.21
N ILE A 106 -1.84 -14.37 -17.56
CA ILE A 106 -1.68 -15.73 -18.09
C ILE A 106 -2.49 -15.94 -19.38
N ALA A 107 -3.67 -15.35 -19.48
CA ALA A 107 -4.56 -15.55 -20.64
C ALA A 107 -4.01 -14.90 -21.92
N THR A 108 -3.29 -13.78 -21.79
CA THR A 108 -2.73 -13.04 -22.93
C THR A 108 -1.22 -13.22 -23.09
N ASP A 109 -0.57 -13.91 -22.15
CA ASP A 109 0.89 -14.05 -22.05
C ASP A 109 1.64 -12.71 -22.09
N THR A 110 1.04 -11.68 -21.46
CA THR A 110 1.63 -10.33 -21.40
C THR A 110 2.01 -9.95 -19.98
N LYS A 111 3.03 -9.08 -19.85
CA LYS A 111 3.47 -8.55 -18.55
C LYS A 111 2.45 -7.52 -18.06
N LEU A 112 2.10 -7.59 -16.78
CA LEU A 112 1.33 -6.53 -16.15
C LEU A 112 2.19 -5.27 -15.98
N CYS A 113 1.73 -4.19 -16.59
CA CYS A 113 2.33 -2.87 -16.58
C CYS A 113 1.49 -1.89 -15.75
N SER A 114 2.13 -0.86 -15.21
CA SER A 114 1.43 0.26 -14.61
C SER A 114 0.48 0.87 -15.63
N GLY A 115 -0.76 1.11 -15.22
CA GLY A 115 -1.83 1.57 -16.08
C GLY A 115 -2.78 0.47 -16.57
N ASP A 116 -2.38 -0.81 -16.51
CA ASP A 116 -3.23 -1.93 -16.93
C ASP A 116 -4.51 -2.01 -16.10
N ILE A 117 -5.62 -2.35 -16.76
CA ILE A 117 -6.92 -2.50 -16.11
C ILE A 117 -7.15 -3.99 -15.83
N ILE A 118 -7.38 -4.30 -14.56
CA ILE A 118 -7.81 -5.62 -14.09
C ILE A 118 -9.29 -5.53 -13.74
N THR A 119 -10.05 -6.54 -14.15
CA THR A 119 -11.49 -6.63 -13.89
C THR A 119 -11.74 -7.75 -12.90
N PHE A 120 -12.40 -7.43 -11.79
CA PHE A 120 -12.90 -8.42 -10.84
C PHE A 120 -14.38 -8.64 -11.09
N GLU A 121 -14.79 -9.90 -11.10
CA GLU A 121 -16.16 -10.28 -11.44
C GLU A 121 -16.73 -11.21 -10.38
N THR A 122 -18.04 -11.08 -10.12
CA THR A 122 -18.81 -12.01 -9.30
C THR A 122 -20.19 -12.22 -9.92
N ASN A 123 -20.68 -13.45 -9.84
CA ASN A 123 -22.06 -13.75 -10.25
C ASN A 123 -23.07 -13.48 -9.11
N ASP A 124 -22.59 -13.41 -7.88
CA ASP A 124 -23.36 -13.31 -6.65
C ASP A 124 -22.80 -12.16 -5.77
N PRO A 125 -23.21 -10.91 -6.01
CA PRO A 125 -22.70 -9.76 -5.28
C PRO A 125 -23.12 -9.73 -3.80
N VAL A 126 -24.05 -10.59 -3.37
CA VAL A 126 -24.53 -10.64 -1.97
C VAL A 126 -23.76 -11.68 -1.17
N GLY A 127 -23.69 -12.92 -1.66
CA GLY A 127 -22.96 -14.00 -0.98
C GLY A 127 -21.44 -13.95 -1.21
N HIS A 128 -21.02 -13.45 -2.39
CA HIS A 128 -19.62 -13.35 -2.80
C HIS A 128 -19.32 -11.93 -3.31
N PRO A 129 -19.43 -10.91 -2.43
CA PRO A 129 -19.22 -9.52 -2.83
C PRO A 129 -17.79 -9.31 -3.31
N LEU A 130 -17.63 -8.40 -4.28
CA LEU A 130 -16.31 -7.92 -4.68
C LEU A 130 -15.67 -7.10 -3.55
N PRO A 131 -14.34 -6.90 -3.60
CA PRO A 131 -13.65 -6.06 -2.61
C PRO A 131 -14.26 -4.65 -2.53
N SER A 132 -14.42 -4.13 -1.32
CA SER A 132 -15.00 -2.80 -1.08
C SER A 132 -14.18 -1.73 -1.81
N MET A 133 -14.88 -0.89 -2.58
CA MET A 133 -14.27 0.25 -3.26
C MET A 133 -13.64 1.24 -2.27
N GLU A 134 -14.27 1.43 -1.13
CA GLU A 134 -13.82 2.32 -0.07
C GLU A 134 -12.50 1.83 0.54
N LEU A 135 -12.42 0.52 0.83
CA LEU A 135 -11.20 -0.09 1.40
C LEU A 135 -10.08 -0.17 0.38
N LEU A 136 -10.38 -0.49 -0.89
CA LEU A 136 -9.40 -0.38 -1.96
C LEU A 136 -8.89 1.05 -2.15
N ASN A 137 -9.77 2.05 -2.02
CA ASN A 137 -9.36 3.47 -2.07
C ASN A 137 -8.43 3.83 -0.92
N MET A 138 -8.70 3.32 0.28
CA MET A 138 -7.82 3.48 1.43
C MET A 138 -6.47 2.82 1.18
N GLN A 139 -6.47 1.55 0.76
CA GLN A 139 -5.26 0.78 0.46
C GLN A 139 -4.42 1.42 -0.65
N TRP A 140 -5.04 1.92 -1.72
CA TRP A 140 -4.37 2.67 -2.78
C TRP A 140 -3.53 3.83 -2.24
N VAL A 141 -4.07 4.58 -1.29
CA VAL A 141 -3.38 5.72 -0.69
C VAL A 141 -2.29 5.25 0.27
N LEU A 142 -2.61 4.30 1.16
CA LEU A 142 -1.68 3.82 2.19
C LEU A 142 -0.49 3.06 1.58
N HIS A 143 -0.68 2.25 0.54
CA HIS A 143 0.42 1.60 -0.16
C HIS A 143 1.37 2.59 -0.80
N ARG A 144 0.89 3.72 -1.31
CA ARG A 144 1.76 4.76 -1.86
C ARG A 144 2.59 5.44 -0.78
N VAL A 145 2.00 5.70 0.39
CA VAL A 145 2.72 6.23 1.55
C VAL A 145 3.78 5.23 2.02
N LEU A 146 3.41 3.96 2.14
CA LEU A 146 4.30 2.85 2.52
C LEU A 146 5.47 2.66 1.54
N ALA A 147 5.20 2.78 0.24
CA ALA A 147 6.25 2.70 -0.78
C ALA A 147 7.22 3.90 -0.70
N LEU A 148 6.70 5.12 -0.49
CA LEU A 148 7.50 6.34 -0.37
C LEU A 148 8.35 6.38 0.88
N SER A 149 7.83 5.91 2.02
CA SER A 149 8.60 5.90 3.27
C SER A 149 9.74 4.89 3.25
N GLY A 150 9.69 3.90 2.35
CA GLY A 150 10.69 2.84 2.27
C GLY A 150 10.66 1.86 3.44
N VAL A 151 9.78 2.05 4.43
CA VAL A 151 9.76 1.29 5.69
C VAL A 151 9.50 -0.21 5.47
N ALA A 152 8.83 -0.58 4.39
CA ALA A 152 8.66 -1.99 4.00
C ALA A 152 9.99 -2.73 3.66
N ASN A 153 11.12 -2.02 3.67
CA ASN A 153 12.48 -2.53 3.46
C ASN A 153 13.40 -2.34 4.67
N ALA A 154 12.95 -1.64 5.71
CA ALA A 154 13.74 -1.39 6.91
C ALA A 154 13.95 -2.71 7.65
N THR A 155 15.12 -2.88 8.27
CA THR A 155 15.33 -3.93 9.26
C THR A 155 14.76 -3.50 10.61
N ASP A 156 14.67 -4.42 11.58
CA ASP A 156 14.20 -4.05 12.91
C ASP A 156 15.18 -3.06 13.57
N GLU A 157 16.49 -3.20 13.33
CA GLU A 157 17.51 -2.26 13.82
C GLU A 157 17.31 -0.84 13.25
N ASP A 158 16.93 -0.71 11.97
CA ASP A 158 16.65 0.61 11.35
C ASP A 158 15.50 1.36 12.06
N LEU A 159 14.61 0.63 12.74
CA LEU A 159 13.41 1.16 13.40
C LEU A 159 13.60 1.40 14.90
N GLU A 160 14.70 0.93 15.50
CA GLU A 160 14.96 1.11 16.93
C GLU A 160 15.24 2.59 17.26
N PRO A 161 14.50 3.22 18.19
CA PRO A 161 14.74 4.60 18.55
C PRO A 161 16.20 4.76 19.03
N GLU A 162 16.90 5.79 18.56
CA GLU A 162 18.23 6.11 19.06
C GLU A 162 18.11 6.29 20.59
N SER A 163 18.84 5.49 21.36
CA SER A 163 18.88 5.67 22.81
C SER A 163 19.50 7.03 23.09
N TYR A 164 18.75 7.94 23.71
CA TYR A 164 19.31 9.19 24.22
C TYR A 164 20.43 8.83 25.20
N GLN A 165 21.69 9.05 24.79
CA GLN A 165 22.79 9.07 25.74
C GLN A 165 22.59 10.33 26.57
N GLU A 166 22.17 10.15 27.83
CA GLU A 166 22.18 11.21 28.82
C GLU A 166 23.65 11.56 29.02
N ASP A 167 24.07 12.73 28.51
CA ASP A 167 25.39 13.29 28.77
C ASP A 167 25.50 13.48 30.29
N THR A 168 26.00 12.46 30.99
CA THR A 168 26.46 12.63 32.36
C THR A 168 27.71 13.48 32.26
N GLU A 169 27.56 14.81 32.40
CA GLU A 169 28.65 15.70 32.75
C GLU A 169 29.32 15.10 34.00
N SER A 170 30.42 14.40 33.79
CA SER A 170 31.34 14.10 34.88
C SER A 170 32.00 15.43 35.22
N ASP A 171 31.51 16.09 36.26
CA ASP A 171 32.30 17.09 36.98
C ASP A 171 33.57 16.38 37.49
N THR A 172 34.62 16.41 36.68
CA THR A 172 35.99 16.16 37.13
C THR A 172 36.51 17.44 37.76
N GLU A 173 36.75 17.32 39.06
CA GLU A 173 37.35 18.24 40.02
C GLU A 173 38.51 19.09 39.50
N GLU A 174 38.64 20.34 39.98
CA GLU A 174 39.96 20.92 40.26
C GLU A 174 39.96 21.59 41.65
N GLU A 175 41.07 21.33 42.36
CA GLU A 175 41.40 21.58 43.78
C GLU A 175 41.33 23.03 44.27
#